data_AF-A0AA36AYT8-F1
#
_entry.id   AF-A0AA36AYT8-F1
#
_cell.length_a   1.000
_cell.length_b   1.000
_cell.length_c   1.000
_cell.angle_alpha   90.00
_cell.angle_beta   90.00
_cell.angle_gamma   90.00
#
_symmetry.space_group_name_H-M   'P 1'
#
loop_
_entity.id
_entity.type
_entity.pdbx_description
1 polymer ?
#
loop_
_entity_poly.entity_id
_entity_poly.type
_entity_poly.pdbx_seq_one_letter_code
_entity_poly.pdbx_strand_id
1 'polypeptide(L)'
;MHIVHYSQKYPNISEALTKKNGLAVLAIFFEVTNCNNTEFQCIIKKLPSLRHPVAVRQRLAGVGFPTRVYCNLLKLLPKNFDDFFRYSGSLTTPPCSESVVWTVYPKAVKISSWQINQLRTQLIRIYDGDRTVLGTLKSRRCYRYLSHCLIGKPSGVLLKLPYDMDTQIPLRTTVNMRQQS
;
A
#
# COMPACT_ATOMS: atom_id res chain seq x y z
N MET A 1 2.94 -0.10 -1.38
CA MET A 1 2.31 -0.31 -2.70
C MET A 1 0.84 -0.58 -2.51
N HIS A 2 -0.02 0.04 -3.31
CA HIS A 2 -1.46 -0.22 -3.32
C HIS A 2 -1.86 -0.85 -4.66
N ILE A 3 -2.60 -1.95 -4.62
CA ILE A 3 -3.26 -2.55 -5.80
C ILE A 3 -4.76 -2.33 -5.63
N VAL A 4 -5.34 -1.53 -6.51
CA VAL A 4 -6.74 -1.08 -6.40
C VAL A 4 -7.61 -1.90 -7.33
N HIS A 5 -8.67 -2.47 -6.77
CA HIS A 5 -9.73 -3.17 -7.49
C HIS A 5 -11.06 -2.46 -7.21
N TYR A 6 -11.98 -2.52 -8.17
CA TYR A 6 -13.37 -2.11 -7.98
C TYR A 6 -14.29 -3.32 -8.12
N SER A 7 -15.45 -3.26 -7.45
CA SER A 7 -16.43 -4.33 -7.48
C SER A 7 -17.07 -4.44 -8.86
N GLN A 8 -17.10 -5.65 -9.41
CA GLN A 8 -17.79 -5.96 -10.68
C GLN A 8 -19.31 -5.75 -10.61
N LYS A 9 -19.87 -5.52 -9.42
CA LYS A 9 -21.28 -5.10 -9.25
C LYS A 9 -21.58 -3.76 -9.92
N TYR A 10 -20.55 -2.96 -10.19
CA TYR A 10 -20.68 -1.64 -10.79
C TYR A 10 -20.00 -1.62 -12.16
N PRO A 11 -20.57 -0.90 -13.14
CA PRO A 11 -20.07 -0.86 -14.51
C PRO A 11 -18.72 -0.15 -14.65
N ASN A 12 -18.37 0.73 -13.71
CA ASN A 12 -17.11 1.48 -13.75
C ASN A 12 -16.63 1.89 -12.35
N ILE A 13 -15.36 2.30 -12.28
CA ILE A 13 -14.72 2.73 -11.03
C ILE A 13 -15.35 4.00 -10.44
N SER A 14 -15.81 4.95 -11.28
CA SER A 14 -16.45 6.18 -10.80
C SER A 14 -17.72 5.91 -10.01
N GLU A 15 -18.54 4.97 -10.46
CA GLU A 15 -19.74 4.58 -9.73
C GLU A 15 -19.37 3.84 -8.44
N ALA A 16 -18.47 2.85 -8.52
CA ALA A 16 -18.01 2.08 -7.38
C ALA A 16 -17.43 2.96 -6.25
N LEU A 17 -16.73 4.04 -6.60
CA LEU A 17 -16.15 5.01 -5.67
C LEU A 17 -17.16 5.65 -4.71
N THR A 18 -18.42 5.73 -5.12
CA THR A 18 -19.51 6.34 -4.32
C THR A 18 -20.22 5.33 -3.41
N LYS A 19 -19.88 4.05 -3.52
CA LYS A 19 -20.61 2.96 -2.87
C LYS A 19 -19.78 2.37 -1.74
N LYS A 20 -20.44 2.02 -0.63
CA LYS A 20 -19.82 1.29 0.47
C LYS A 20 -19.24 -0.03 -0.05
N ASN A 21 -17.98 -0.30 0.29
CA ASN A 21 -17.23 -1.48 -0.18
C ASN A 21 -17.14 -1.58 -1.73
N GLY A 22 -17.29 -0.47 -2.45
CA GLY A 22 -17.17 -0.46 -3.90
C GLY A 22 -15.74 -0.71 -4.38
N LEU A 23 -14.74 -0.44 -3.54
CA LEU A 23 -13.33 -0.73 -3.82
C LEU A 23 -12.74 -1.75 -2.85
N ALA A 24 -11.78 -2.53 -3.35
CA ALA A 24 -10.90 -3.37 -2.56
C ALA A 24 -9.44 -3.00 -2.83
N VAL A 25 -8.70 -2.66 -1.79
CA VAL A 25 -7.29 -2.26 -1.91
C VAL A 25 -6.40 -3.25 -1.17
N LEU A 26 -5.41 -3.79 -1.89
CA LEU A 26 -4.33 -4.56 -1.29
C LEU A 26 -3.16 -3.62 -0.99
N ALA A 27 -2.73 -3.55 0.26
CA ALA A 27 -1.61 -2.75 0.71
C ALA A 27 -0.42 -3.65 1.08
N ILE A 28 0.73 -3.36 0.48
CA ILE A 28 1.97 -4.11 0.63
C ILE A 28 3.07 -3.14 1.04
N PHE A 29 3.73 -3.41 2.17
CA PHE A 29 4.89 -2.64 2.62
C PHE A 29 6.16 -3.07 1.88
N PHE A 30 7.12 -2.16 1.78
CA PHE A 30 8.45 -2.46 1.29
C PHE A 30 9.47 -2.34 2.43
N GLU A 31 10.39 -3.30 2.49
CA GLU A 31 11.53 -3.29 3.40
C GLU A 31 12.80 -3.06 2.58
N VAL A 32 13.64 -2.13 3.02
CA VAL A 32 14.89 -1.80 2.33
C VAL A 32 15.97 -2.78 2.76
N THR A 33 16.63 -3.39 1.78
CA THR A 33 17.74 -4.33 1.98
C THR A 33 18.90 -4.00 1.04
N ASN A 34 19.98 -4.77 1.11
CA ASN A 34 21.14 -4.61 0.23
C ASN A 34 20.99 -5.35 -1.12
N CYS A 35 19.93 -6.16 -1.30
CA CYS A 35 19.75 -6.99 -2.48
C CYS A 35 18.64 -6.43 -3.39
N ASN A 36 18.91 -6.40 -4.70
CA ASN A 36 17.91 -6.03 -5.69
C ASN A 36 16.78 -7.07 -5.74
N ASN A 37 15.54 -6.58 -5.82
CA ASN A 37 14.40 -7.42 -6.15
C ASN A 37 14.23 -7.48 -7.66
N THR A 38 14.48 -8.64 -8.26
CA THR A 38 14.42 -8.85 -9.71
C THR A 38 13.04 -8.57 -10.29
N GLU A 39 11.99 -8.88 -9.56
CA GLU A 39 10.60 -8.72 -9.98
C GLU A 39 10.20 -7.24 -9.95
N PHE A 40 10.72 -6.47 -8.98
CA PHE A 40 10.51 -5.03 -8.91
C PHE A 40 11.18 -4.26 -10.06
N GLN A 41 12.12 -4.90 -10.77
CA GLN A 41 12.87 -4.27 -11.85
C GLN A 41 11.99 -3.85 -13.04
N CYS A 42 10.85 -4.50 -13.27
CA CYS A 42 9.91 -4.12 -14.34
C CYS A 42 9.39 -2.68 -14.14
N ILE A 43 9.11 -2.29 -12.89
CA ILE A 43 8.68 -0.94 -12.53
C ILE A 43 9.84 0.03 -12.69
N ILE A 44 11.00 -0.31 -12.10
CA ILE A 44 12.18 0.55 -12.11
C ILE A 44 12.63 0.90 -13.53
N LYS A 45 12.66 -0.08 -14.44
CA LYS A 45 13.04 0.12 -15.86
C LYS A 45 12.14 1.14 -16.57
N LYS A 46 10.89 1.29 -16.14
CA LYS A 46 9.95 2.22 -16.78
C LYS A 46 9.99 3.62 -16.21
N LEU A 47 10.44 3.81 -14.97
CA LEU A 47 10.48 5.13 -14.31
C LEU A 47 11.15 6.24 -15.15
N PRO A 48 12.28 6.03 -15.84
CA PRO A 48 12.91 7.09 -16.64
C PRO A 48 12.00 7.64 -17.76
N SER A 49 11.13 6.80 -18.34
CA SER A 49 10.22 7.22 -19.41
C SER A 49 9.13 8.18 -18.94
N LEU A 50 8.87 8.24 -17.62
CA LEU A 50 7.87 9.13 -17.04
C LEU A 50 8.36 10.59 -16.96
N ARG A 51 9.67 10.83 -17.13
CA ARG A 51 10.24 12.18 -17.21
C ARG A 51 10.20 12.79 -18.60
N HIS A 52 9.72 12.05 -19.61
CA HIS A 52 9.69 12.56 -20.97
C HIS A 52 8.78 13.80 -21.05
N PRO A 53 9.19 14.91 -21.71
CA PRO A 53 8.40 16.15 -21.74
C PRO A 53 6.95 15.94 -22.19
N VAL A 54 6.73 15.02 -23.13
CA VAL A 54 5.40 14.61 -23.60
C VAL A 54 4.58 13.95 -22.49
N ALA A 55 5.19 13.06 -21.70
CA ALA A 55 4.54 12.38 -20.57
C ALA A 55 4.15 13.38 -19.46
N VAL A 56 5.02 14.36 -19.21
CA VAL A 56 4.74 15.45 -18.25
C VAL A 56 3.59 16.32 -18.75
N ARG A 57 3.59 16.74 -20.02
CA ARG A 57 2.53 17.60 -20.59
C ARG A 57 1.17 16.92 -20.63
N GLN A 58 1.09 15.66 -21.09
CA GLN A 58 -0.17 14.92 -21.11
C GLN A 58 -0.74 14.76 -19.69
N ARG A 59 0.13 14.48 -18.72
CA ARG A 59 -0.29 14.34 -17.33
C ARG A 59 -0.74 15.65 -16.69
N LEU A 60 -0.09 16.79 -16.98
CA LEU A 60 -0.55 18.11 -16.55
C LEU A 60 -1.92 18.46 -17.15
N ALA A 61 -2.21 17.97 -18.35
CA ALA A 61 -3.51 18.09 -18.99
C ALA A 61 -4.56 17.09 -18.44
N GLY A 62 -4.25 16.33 -17.39
CA GLY A 62 -5.14 15.30 -16.85
C GLY A 62 -5.34 14.08 -17.77
N VAL A 63 -4.58 14.00 -18.86
CA VAL A 63 -4.61 12.89 -19.81
C VAL A 63 -3.65 11.81 -19.32
N GLY A 64 -4.17 10.62 -19.06
CA GLY A 64 -3.37 9.48 -18.64
C GLY A 64 -2.28 9.18 -19.67
N PHE A 65 -1.02 9.10 -19.24
CA PHE A 65 0.08 8.67 -20.10
C PHE A 65 0.01 7.14 -20.26
N PRO A 66 -0.19 6.59 -21.48
CA PRO A 66 -0.39 5.16 -21.69
C PRO A 66 0.95 4.43 -21.66
N THR A 67 1.52 4.30 -20.46
CA THR A 67 2.66 3.44 -20.22
C THR A 67 2.18 2.10 -19.71
N ARG A 68 2.29 1.08 -20.56
CA ARG A 68 2.11 -0.31 -20.16
C ARG A 68 3.38 -0.80 -19.47
N VAL A 69 3.23 -1.32 -18.25
CA VAL A 69 4.28 -2.03 -17.54
C VAL A 69 3.85 -3.48 -17.45
N TYR A 70 4.65 -4.38 -18.01
CA TYR A 70 4.43 -5.82 -17.89
C TYR A 70 5.25 -6.32 -16.71
N CYS A 71 4.56 -6.73 -15.64
CA CYS A 71 5.13 -7.26 -14.42
C CYS A 71 4.39 -8.54 -14.04
N ASN A 72 5.11 -9.50 -13.46
CA ASN A 72 4.45 -10.58 -12.73
C ASN A 72 4.03 -10.04 -11.36
N LEU A 73 2.79 -9.56 -11.27
CA LEU A 73 2.29 -8.92 -10.05
C LEU A 73 2.25 -9.89 -8.86
N LEU A 74 2.01 -11.18 -9.09
CA LEU A 74 2.00 -12.19 -8.02
C LEU A 74 3.36 -12.29 -7.32
N LYS A 75 4.45 -12.09 -8.05
CA LYS A 75 5.81 -12.11 -7.48
C LYS A 75 6.20 -10.79 -6.82
N LEU A 76 5.40 -9.74 -6.97
CA LEU A 76 5.50 -8.47 -6.26
C LEU A 76 4.67 -8.44 -4.97
N LEU A 77 3.99 -9.54 -4.65
CA LEU A 77 3.23 -9.72 -3.43
C LEU A 77 4.05 -10.50 -2.39
N PRO A 78 3.71 -10.39 -1.09
CA PRO A 78 4.30 -11.22 -0.06
C PRO A 78 4.06 -12.70 -0.35
N LYS A 79 5.02 -13.55 0.00
CA LYS A 79 4.93 -15.01 -0.23
C LYS A 79 3.78 -15.68 0.51
N ASN A 80 3.35 -15.12 1.63
CA ASN A 80 2.22 -15.63 2.42
C ASN A 80 1.02 -14.70 2.24
N PHE A 81 -0.04 -15.23 1.63
CA PHE A 81 -1.31 -14.53 1.45
C PHE A 81 -2.26 -14.72 2.64
N ASP A 82 -1.92 -15.60 3.57
CA ASP A 82 -2.81 -16.07 4.61
C ASP A 82 -2.60 -15.43 5.99
N ASP A 83 -1.88 -14.30 6.02
CA ASP A 83 -1.77 -13.41 7.18
C ASP A 83 -1.97 -11.98 6.68
N PHE A 84 -3.10 -11.37 7.03
CA PHE A 84 -3.43 -10.01 6.62
C PHE A 84 -4.37 -9.34 7.62
N PHE A 85 -4.36 -8.01 7.61
CA PHE A 85 -5.35 -7.19 8.30
C PHE A 85 -6.42 -6.72 7.32
N ARG A 86 -7.68 -6.70 7.77
CA ARG A 86 -8.84 -6.29 6.98
C ARG A 86 -9.65 -5.23 7.72
N TYR A 87 -9.97 -4.12 7.07
CA TYR A 87 -10.87 -3.10 7.64
C TYR A 87 -11.58 -2.29 6.55
N SER A 88 -12.74 -1.70 6.90
CA SER A 88 -13.42 -0.72 6.05
C SER A 88 -12.80 0.66 6.26
N GLY A 89 -12.31 1.27 5.19
CA GLY A 89 -11.57 2.53 5.20
C GLY A 89 -12.04 3.50 4.11
N SER A 90 -11.23 4.52 3.89
CA SER A 90 -11.41 5.49 2.82
C SER A 90 -10.31 5.40 1.78
N LEU A 91 -10.45 6.17 0.70
CA LEU A 91 -9.32 6.57 -0.13
C LEU A 91 -8.30 7.36 0.72
N THR A 92 -7.01 7.22 0.40
CA THR A 92 -5.91 8.01 1.00
C THR A 92 -5.60 9.28 0.21
N THR A 93 -6.37 9.56 -0.84
CA THR A 93 -6.28 10.77 -1.67
C THR A 93 -7.68 11.36 -1.80
N PRO A 94 -7.82 12.69 -1.99
CA PRO A 94 -9.10 13.29 -2.32
C PRO A 94 -9.82 12.53 -3.44
N PRO A 95 -11.14 12.31 -3.34
CA PRO A 95 -12.09 12.89 -2.38
C PRO A 95 -12.20 12.18 -1.02
N CYS A 96 -11.27 11.27 -0.68
CA CYS A 96 -11.25 10.57 0.63
C CYS A 96 -12.53 9.76 0.95
N SER A 97 -13.24 9.28 -0.08
CA SER A 97 -14.50 8.53 0.08
C SER A 97 -14.35 7.25 0.89
N GLU A 98 -15.29 6.97 1.80
CA GLU A 98 -15.37 5.75 2.62
C GLU A 98 -15.90 4.52 1.86
N SER A 99 -15.37 4.28 0.67
CA SER A 99 -15.81 3.20 -0.24
C SER A 99 -14.87 2.00 -0.27
N VAL A 100 -13.79 2.01 0.51
CA VAL A 100 -12.69 1.07 0.40
C VAL A 100 -12.74 -0.01 1.47
N VAL A 101 -12.55 -1.27 1.07
CA VAL A 101 -12.18 -2.33 2.00
C VAL A 101 -10.69 -2.62 1.84
N TRP A 102 -9.92 -2.33 2.88
CA TRP A 102 -8.48 -2.51 2.91
C TRP A 102 -8.10 -3.93 3.30
N THR A 103 -7.09 -4.47 2.62
CA THR A 103 -6.37 -5.69 2.99
C THR A 103 -4.90 -5.33 3.09
N VAL A 104 -4.35 -5.33 4.29
CA VAL A 104 -2.97 -4.92 4.56
C VAL A 104 -2.14 -6.16 4.92
N TYR A 105 -1.13 -6.46 4.12
CA TYR A 105 -0.22 -7.56 4.42
C TYR A 105 0.89 -7.09 5.37
N PRO A 106 1.07 -7.73 6.55
CA PRO A 106 2.10 -7.35 7.51
C PRO A 106 3.52 -7.67 7.02
N LYS A 107 3.68 -8.73 6.21
CA LYS A 107 4.98 -9.11 5.67
C LYS A 107 5.35 -8.17 4.51
N ALA A 108 6.46 -7.48 4.66
CA ALA A 108 6.97 -6.58 3.65
C ALA A 108 7.67 -7.34 2.49
N VAL A 109 7.65 -6.71 1.31
CA VAL A 109 8.44 -7.15 0.15
C VAL A 109 9.80 -6.45 0.21
N LYS A 110 10.88 -7.23 0.13
CA LYS A 110 12.24 -6.70 0.17
C LYS A 110 12.61 -6.07 -1.17
N ILE A 111 13.16 -4.86 -1.15
CA ILE A 111 13.72 -4.14 -2.31
C ILE A 111 15.06 -3.53 -1.91
N SER A 112 15.91 -3.17 -2.88
CA SER A 112 17.20 -2.56 -2.55
C SER A 112 17.09 -1.07 -2.23
N SER A 113 18.09 -0.56 -1.49
CA SER A 113 18.31 0.88 -1.31
C SER A 113 18.40 1.64 -2.64
N TRP A 114 19.04 1.06 -3.64
CA TRP A 114 19.11 1.62 -5.00
C TRP A 114 17.72 1.71 -5.64
N GLN A 115 16.92 0.64 -5.58
CA GLN A 115 15.58 0.61 -6.18
C GLN A 115 14.61 1.62 -5.55
N ILE A 116 14.61 1.77 -4.21
CA ILE A 116 13.79 2.80 -3.55
C ILE A 116 14.28 4.21 -3.91
N ASN A 117 15.59 4.40 -4.09
CA ASN A 117 16.14 5.69 -4.50
C ASN A 117 15.73 6.05 -5.95
N GLN A 118 15.62 5.07 -6.85
CA GLN A 118 15.07 5.31 -8.18
C GLN A 118 13.63 5.84 -8.10
N LEU A 119 12.77 5.26 -7.27
CA LEU A 119 11.41 5.80 -7.07
C LEU A 119 11.42 7.24 -6.54
N ARG A 120 12.18 7.49 -5.48
CA ARG A 120 12.28 8.83 -4.86
C ARG A 120 12.77 9.85 -5.86
N THR A 121 13.94 9.62 -6.47
CA THR A 121 14.54 10.59 -7.40
C THR A 121 13.69 10.81 -8.64
N GLN A 122 13.12 9.75 -9.24
CA GLN A 122 12.37 9.85 -10.49
C GLN A 122 10.99 10.49 -10.29
N LEU A 123 10.36 10.33 -9.12
CA LEU A 123 9.00 10.83 -8.85
C LEU A 123 8.94 12.14 -8.04
N ILE A 124 9.95 12.47 -7.22
CA ILE A 124 9.95 13.70 -6.39
C ILE A 124 9.96 14.97 -7.25
N ARG A 125 10.52 14.94 -8.46
CA ARG A 125 10.46 16.10 -9.39
C ARG A 125 9.06 16.31 -10.01
N ILE A 126 8.11 15.41 -9.77
CA ILE A 126 6.78 15.40 -10.42
C ILE A 126 5.65 15.55 -9.38
N TYR A 127 5.92 15.29 -8.10
CA TYR A 127 4.92 15.38 -7.02
C TYR A 127 5.53 16.13 -5.83
N ASP A 128 5.21 17.41 -5.72
CA ASP A 128 5.38 18.15 -4.47
C ASP A 128 4.06 18.04 -3.68
N GLY A 129 4.06 17.33 -2.55
CA GLY A 129 2.95 17.41 -1.58
C GLY A 129 2.13 16.15 -1.25
N ASP A 130 2.29 14.99 -1.90
CA ASP A 130 1.43 13.83 -1.61
C ASP A 130 1.98 12.98 -0.44
N ARG A 131 1.94 13.54 0.77
CA ARG A 131 2.05 12.77 2.02
C ARG A 131 0.69 12.78 2.70
N THR A 132 -0.08 11.72 2.50
CA THR A 132 -1.27 11.49 3.33
C THR A 132 -0.80 11.25 4.77
N VAL A 133 -1.27 12.08 5.71
CA VAL A 133 -1.11 11.83 7.14
C VAL A 133 -1.90 10.57 7.51
N LEU A 134 -1.36 9.74 8.42
CA LEU A 134 -2.09 8.58 8.95
C LEU A 134 -3.44 9.06 9.50
N GLY A 135 -4.53 8.62 8.88
CA GLY A 135 -5.86 8.89 9.39
C GLY A 135 -6.11 8.08 10.67
N THR A 136 -6.72 8.69 11.68
CA THR A 136 -7.10 8.00 12.91
C THR A 136 -8.10 6.88 12.60
N LEU A 137 -7.91 5.69 13.17
CA LEU A 137 -8.85 4.57 13.11
C LEU A 137 -10.06 4.83 14.01
N LYS A 138 -10.77 5.96 13.85
CA LYS A 138 -11.89 6.40 14.71
C LYS A 138 -12.91 5.27 14.93
N SER A 139 -12.78 4.51 16.03
CA SER A 139 -13.68 3.41 16.39
C SER A 139 -13.90 2.34 15.30
N ARG A 140 -12.99 2.18 14.33
CA ARG A 140 -13.20 1.22 13.23
C ARG A 140 -12.78 -0.18 13.66
N ARG A 141 -13.62 -1.17 13.31
CA ARG A 141 -13.30 -2.59 13.54
C ARG A 141 -12.23 -3.04 12.55
N CYS A 142 -11.04 -3.30 13.06
CA CYS A 142 -9.97 -3.99 12.34
C CYS A 142 -10.00 -5.48 12.65
N TYR A 143 -9.73 -6.29 11.64
CA TYR A 143 -9.66 -7.74 11.76
C TYR A 143 -8.29 -8.23 11.30
N ARG A 144 -7.79 -9.32 11.87
CA ARG A 144 -6.61 -10.05 11.40
C ARG A 144 -7.02 -11.45 10.98
N TYR A 145 -6.71 -11.83 9.75
CA TYR A 145 -6.87 -13.19 9.28
C TYR A 145 -5.62 -14.00 9.59
N LEU A 146 -5.81 -15.24 10.06
CA LEU A 146 -4.73 -16.18 10.35
C LEU A 146 -5.10 -17.57 9.84
N SER A 147 -4.29 -18.13 8.94
CA SER A 147 -4.41 -19.52 8.47
C SER A 147 -3.86 -20.57 9.41
N HIS A 148 -3.13 -20.18 10.46
CA HIS A 148 -2.62 -21.12 11.46
C HIS A 148 -3.33 -20.90 12.79
N CYS A 149 -3.57 -22.00 13.51
CA CYS A 149 -4.14 -21.97 14.84
C CYS A 149 -3.21 -21.17 15.77
N LEU A 150 -3.72 -20.10 16.37
CA LEU A 150 -3.11 -19.50 17.56
C LEU A 150 -3.68 -20.20 18.78
N ILE A 151 -2.93 -20.28 19.88
CA ILE A 151 -3.39 -20.91 21.12
C ILE A 151 -4.81 -20.39 21.47
N GLY A 152 -5.79 -21.29 21.43
CA GLY A 152 -7.20 -20.99 21.72
C GLY A 152 -8.04 -20.38 20.59
N LYS A 153 -7.55 -20.26 19.35
CA LYS A 153 -8.34 -19.73 18.22
C LYS A 153 -8.23 -20.59 16.95
N PRO A 154 -9.37 -20.95 16.30
CA PRO A 154 -9.37 -21.79 15.12
C PRO A 154 -8.67 -21.12 13.93
N SER A 155 -8.04 -21.95 13.08
CA SER A 155 -7.48 -21.54 11.79
C SER A 155 -8.59 -21.08 10.83
N GLY A 156 -8.26 -20.15 9.93
CA GLY A 156 -9.16 -19.71 8.85
C GLY A 156 -10.20 -18.67 9.27
N VAL A 157 -9.99 -17.98 10.41
CA VAL A 157 -10.95 -17.02 10.96
C VAL A 157 -10.41 -15.59 10.95
N LEU A 158 -11.29 -14.62 10.67
CA LEU A 158 -11.04 -13.19 10.88
C LEU A 158 -11.20 -12.86 12.36
N LEU A 159 -10.09 -12.63 13.04
CA LEU A 159 -10.06 -12.23 14.44
C LEU A 159 -10.26 -10.72 14.55
N LYS A 160 -11.33 -10.29 15.23
CA LYS A 160 -11.51 -8.89 15.59
C LYS A 160 -10.38 -8.45 16.53
N LEU A 161 -9.66 -7.39 16.15
CA LEU A 161 -8.67 -6.76 17.02
C LEU A 161 -9.38 -5.96 18.12
N PRO A 162 -8.78 -5.85 19.32
CA PRO A 162 -9.29 -5.00 20.38
C PRO A 162 -9.42 -3.55 19.89
N TYR A 163 -10.40 -2.82 20.43
CA TYR A 163 -10.86 -1.51 19.94
C TYR A 163 -9.85 -0.37 20.14
N ASP A 164 -8.72 -0.66 20.79
CA ASP A 164 -7.69 0.29 21.14
C ASP A 164 -6.33 -0.24 20.68
N MET A 165 -5.92 0.20 19.49
CA MET A 165 -4.55 0.02 18.99
C MET A 165 -3.69 1.26 19.28
N ASP A 166 -4.24 2.27 19.95
CA ASP A 166 -3.52 3.50 20.29
C ASP A 166 -2.79 3.41 21.64
N THR A 167 -2.98 2.35 22.45
CA THR A 167 -2.36 2.30 23.79
C THR A 167 -1.42 1.14 24.12
N GLN A 168 -1.38 -0.01 23.42
CA GLN A 168 -0.53 -1.13 23.90
C GLN A 168 0.06 -2.07 22.83
N ILE A 169 0.75 -1.52 21.83
CA ILE A 169 1.89 -2.23 21.27
C ILE A 169 3.14 -1.60 21.88
N PRO A 170 3.93 -2.31 22.72
CA PRO A 170 5.23 -1.81 23.12
C PRO A 170 6.12 -1.80 21.88
N LEU A 171 6.08 -0.69 21.14
CA LEU A 171 7.17 -0.29 20.27
C LEU A 171 8.35 0.03 21.19
N ARG A 172 9.17 -0.98 21.49
CA ARG A 172 10.54 -0.74 21.94
C ARG A 172 11.30 -0.14 20.76
N THR A 173 11.08 1.15 20.54
CA THR A 173 11.99 1.99 19.79
C THR A 173 12.96 2.58 20.80
N THR A 174 13.98 1.83 21.18
CA THR A 174 15.17 2.42 21.77
C THR A 174 15.90 3.17 20.67
N VAL A 175 15.58 4.46 20.48
CA VAL A 175 16.53 5.42 19.91
C VAL A 175 17.29 6.01 21.08
N ASN A 176 18.41 5.38 21.42
CA ASN A 176 19.43 6.00 22.26
C ASN A 176 20.46 6.62 21.32
N MET A 177 20.39 7.94 21.13
CA MET A 177 21.53 8.74 20.69
C MET A 177 21.46 10.12 21.35
N ARG A 178 21.94 10.18 22.59
CA ARG A 178 22.63 11.35 23.12
C ARG A 178 23.97 10.88 23.68
N GLN A 179 25.02 11.11 22.91
CA GLN A 179 26.35 11.43 23.43
C GLN A 179 26.95 12.40 22.41
N GLN A 180 26.97 13.67 22.78
CA GLN A 180 27.97 14.61 22.29
C GLN A 180 28.93 14.80 23.46
N SER A 181 30.17 14.37 23.26
CA SER A 181 31.36 14.93 23.90
C SER A 181 31.83 16.11 23.06
#